data_AF-A0A7C6E9C0-F1
#
_entry.id   AF-A0A7C6E9C0-F1
#
_cell.length_a   1.000
_cell.length_b   1.000
_cell.length_c   1.000
_cell.angle_alpha   90.00
_cell.angle_beta   90.00
_cell.angle_gamma   90.00
#
_symmetry.space_group_name_H-M   'P 1'
#
loop_
_entity.id
_entity.type
_entity.pdbx_description
1 polymer ?
#
loop_
_entity_poly.entity_id
_entity_poly.type
_entity_poly.pdbx_seq_one_letter_code
_entity_poly.pdbx_strand_id
1 'polypeptide(L)'
;MHEFIAKHQDQITGTLSGFDRLVLRGTLRSIAHAEGMRRYLWANQVLLKDFGSHVEKVSRRLKEAWLAEAEALGRPVKYLASSQASKEEIARSIAAQEGIRDGLVCVLSCVEPCWSFEIHRSREKKKLELEPRYRKCLFLYHYWMHPVFGFMNARIQTWFPFPVQICLNGRE
;
A
#
# COMPACT_ATOMS: atom_id res chain seq x y z
N MET A 1 -33.43 -4.92 -0.36
CA MET A 1 -33.17 -5.19 -1.80
C MET A 1 -34.20 -6.12 -2.42
N HIS A 2 -34.47 -7.30 -1.83
CA HIS A 2 -35.46 -8.24 -2.38
C HIS A 2 -36.88 -7.65 -2.51
N GLU A 3 -37.36 -6.89 -1.51
CA GLU A 3 -38.67 -6.21 -1.59
C GLU A 3 -38.73 -5.12 -2.67
N PHE A 4 -37.61 -4.42 -2.91
CA PHE A 4 -37.53 -3.41 -3.97
C PHE A 4 -37.58 -4.04 -5.36
N ILE A 5 -36.84 -5.15 -5.57
CA ILE A 5 -36.91 -5.91 -6.81
C ILE A 5 -38.33 -6.43 -7.02
N ALA A 6 -38.95 -7.02 -6.01
CA ALA A 6 -40.29 -7.58 -6.11
C ALA A 6 -41.35 -6.51 -6.46
N LYS A 7 -41.25 -5.31 -5.85
CA LYS A 7 -42.20 -4.21 -6.08
C LYS A 7 -42.06 -3.55 -7.46
N HIS A 8 -40.88 -3.60 -8.06
CA HIS A 8 -40.56 -2.90 -9.32
C HIS A 8 -40.14 -3.84 -10.44
N GLN A 9 -40.45 -5.14 -10.32
CA GLN A 9 -39.99 -6.19 -11.24
C GLN A 9 -40.30 -5.86 -12.70
N ASP A 10 -41.48 -5.29 -12.97
CA ASP A 10 -41.94 -4.93 -14.32
C ASP A 10 -41.16 -3.76 -14.94
N GLN A 11 -40.41 -3.00 -14.12
CA GLN A 11 -39.57 -1.87 -14.54
C GLN A 11 -38.07 -2.23 -14.52
N ILE A 12 -37.70 -3.44 -14.09
CA ILE A 12 -36.31 -3.88 -13.95
C ILE A 12 -35.96 -4.84 -15.10
N THR A 13 -35.09 -4.40 -16.01
CA THR A 13 -34.58 -5.24 -17.11
C THR A 13 -33.67 -6.38 -16.62
N GLY A 14 -32.99 -6.20 -15.49
CA GLY A 14 -32.13 -7.21 -14.89
C GLY A 14 -31.47 -6.73 -13.61
N THR A 15 -30.97 -7.67 -12.79
CA THR A 15 -30.23 -7.36 -11.55
C THR A 15 -28.78 -7.82 -11.70
N LEU A 16 -27.84 -6.91 -11.51
CA LEU A 16 -26.41 -7.25 -11.38
C LEU A 16 -26.08 -7.40 -9.89
N SER A 17 -25.43 -8.51 -9.54
CA SER A 17 -24.97 -8.79 -8.18
C SER A 17 -23.49 -9.16 -8.23
N GLY A 18 -22.70 -8.56 -7.34
CA GLY A 18 -21.24 -8.73 -7.32
C GLY A 18 -20.58 -7.70 -6.42
N PHE A 19 -19.29 -7.89 -6.18
CA PHE A 19 -18.48 -6.92 -5.46
C PHE A 19 -18.16 -5.74 -6.37
N ASP A 20 -18.31 -4.51 -5.87
CA ASP A 20 -17.86 -3.32 -6.59
C ASP A 20 -16.33 -3.21 -6.51
N ARG A 21 -15.79 -3.22 -5.29
CA ARG A 21 -14.35 -3.20 -5.02
C ARG A 21 -14.00 -4.23 -3.96
N LEU A 22 -13.02 -5.06 -4.24
CA LEU A 22 -12.44 -5.96 -3.25
C LEU A 22 -11.10 -5.41 -2.78
N VAL A 23 -10.93 -5.28 -1.47
CA VAL A 23 -9.70 -4.77 -0.86
C VAL A 23 -9.11 -5.82 0.06
N LEU A 24 -8.00 -6.42 -0.39
CA LEU A 24 -7.22 -7.38 0.40
C LEU A 24 -6.18 -6.61 1.20
N ARG A 25 -6.03 -6.93 2.50
CA ARG A 25 -5.07 -6.26 3.38
C ARG A 25 -4.13 -7.27 4.02
N GLY A 26 -2.81 -7.02 3.90
CA GLY A 26 -1.77 -7.76 4.57
C GLY A 26 -1.06 -6.89 5.61
N THR A 27 -0.76 -7.45 6.78
CA THR A 27 -0.02 -6.75 7.83
C THR A 27 0.78 -7.76 8.65
N LEU A 28 2.02 -7.40 8.99
CA LEU A 28 2.86 -8.19 9.89
C LEU A 28 2.38 -8.02 11.34
N ARG A 29 1.32 -8.76 11.71
CA ARG A 29 0.63 -8.63 13.01
C ARG A 29 1.55 -8.74 14.23
N SER A 30 2.59 -9.58 14.14
CA SER A 30 3.59 -9.77 15.20
C SER A 30 4.42 -8.54 15.52
N ILE A 31 4.51 -7.56 14.61
CA ILE A 31 5.29 -6.32 14.79
C ILE A 31 4.44 -5.06 14.58
N ALA A 32 3.13 -5.20 14.35
CA ALA A 32 2.22 -4.08 14.08
C ALA A 32 1.77 -3.33 15.36
N HIS A 33 2.46 -3.55 16.48
CA HIS A 33 2.21 -2.92 17.76
C HIS A 33 3.53 -2.77 18.53
N ALA A 34 3.57 -1.86 19.50
CA ALA A 34 4.83 -1.44 20.14
C ALA A 34 5.61 -2.60 20.78
N GLU A 35 4.91 -3.50 21.47
CA GLU A 35 5.57 -4.65 22.10
C GLU A 35 6.16 -5.62 21.09
N GLY A 36 5.41 -5.98 20.06
CA GLY A 36 5.88 -6.79 18.95
C GLY A 36 7.12 -6.19 18.26
N MET A 37 7.10 -4.89 18.00
CA MET A 37 8.24 -4.20 17.41
C MET A 37 9.45 -4.17 18.37
N ARG A 38 9.25 -4.00 19.68
CA ARG A 38 10.34 -4.14 20.66
C ARG A 38 10.96 -5.55 20.65
N ARG A 39 10.14 -6.60 20.60
CA ARG A 39 10.61 -7.99 20.51
C ARG A 39 11.41 -8.23 19.23
N TYR A 40 10.94 -7.68 18.10
CA TYR A 40 11.66 -7.72 16.83
C TYR A 40 13.03 -7.03 16.91
N LEU A 41 13.09 -5.82 17.45
CA LEU A 41 14.36 -5.09 17.60
C LEU A 41 15.34 -5.85 18.51
N TRP A 42 14.85 -6.39 19.63
CA TRP A 42 15.65 -7.20 20.54
C TRP A 42 16.20 -8.46 19.84
N ALA A 43 15.36 -9.20 19.13
CA ALA A 43 15.77 -10.41 18.40
C ALA A 43 16.81 -10.11 17.31
N ASN A 44 16.77 -8.90 16.72
CA ASN A 44 17.73 -8.44 15.70
C ASN A 44 18.91 -7.64 16.29
N GLN A 45 19.05 -7.58 17.63
CA GLN A 45 20.10 -6.84 18.32
C GLN A 45 20.19 -5.36 17.92
N VAL A 46 19.05 -4.74 17.64
CA VAL A 46 18.96 -3.31 17.27
C VAL A 46 18.66 -2.48 18.51
N LEU A 47 19.60 -1.61 18.88
CA LEU A 47 19.41 -0.67 19.98
C LEU A 47 18.43 0.44 19.57
N LEU A 48 17.67 0.98 20.53
CA LEU A 48 16.70 2.05 20.26
C LEU A 48 17.34 3.33 19.68
N LYS A 49 18.61 3.62 20.02
CA LYS A 49 19.35 4.75 19.44
C LYS A 49 19.66 4.55 17.95
N ASP A 50 19.74 3.30 17.48
CA ASP A 50 20.08 2.91 16.10
C ASP A 50 18.83 2.58 15.28
N PHE A 51 17.64 2.77 15.87
CA PHE A 51 16.35 2.46 15.25
C PHE A 51 16.17 3.13 13.89
N GLY A 52 16.50 4.43 13.78
CA GLY A 52 16.34 5.18 12.52
C GLY A 52 17.13 4.55 11.38
N SER A 53 18.42 4.30 11.60
CA SER A 53 19.31 3.67 10.61
C SER A 53 18.86 2.26 10.23
N HIS A 54 18.35 1.48 11.20
CA HIS A 54 17.79 0.16 10.92
C HIS A 54 16.55 0.24 10.04
N VAL A 55 15.60 1.11 10.37
CA VAL A 55 14.38 1.29 9.57
C VAL A 55 14.73 1.74 8.16
N GLU A 56 15.62 2.71 7.99
CA GLU A 56 16.05 3.17 6.66
C GLU A 56 16.67 2.05 5.83
N LYS A 57 17.52 1.20 6.43
CA LYS A 57 18.12 0.04 5.76
C LYS A 57 17.06 -0.94 5.27
N VAL A 58 16.10 -1.31 6.13
CA VAL A 58 15.03 -2.26 5.78
C VAL A 58 14.08 -1.64 4.74
N SER A 59 13.72 -0.37 4.91
CA SER A 59 12.91 0.40 3.96
C SER A 59 13.57 0.48 2.59
N ARG A 60 14.88 0.68 2.50
CA ARG A 60 15.62 0.68 1.23
C ARG A 60 15.51 -0.67 0.53
N ARG A 61 15.81 -1.76 1.24
CA ARG A 61 15.70 -3.13 0.71
C ARG A 61 14.28 -3.43 0.19
N LEU A 62 13.26 -2.96 0.90
CA LEU A 62 11.87 -3.12 0.47
C LEU A 62 11.58 -2.32 -0.81
N LYS A 63 12.04 -1.07 -0.89
CA LYS A 63 11.85 -0.25 -2.10
C LYS A 63 12.56 -0.87 -3.31
N GLU A 64 13.80 -1.30 -3.15
CA GLU A 64 14.57 -1.99 -4.20
C GLU A 64 13.83 -3.24 -4.69
N ALA A 65 13.39 -4.11 -3.77
CA ALA A 65 12.64 -5.32 -4.13
C ALA A 65 11.30 -5.01 -4.81
N TRP A 66 10.61 -3.96 -4.38
CA TRP A 66 9.33 -3.55 -4.95
C TRP A 66 9.52 -2.94 -6.35
N LEU A 67 10.59 -2.19 -6.59
CA LEU A 67 10.84 -1.52 -7.87
C LEU A 67 11.52 -2.42 -8.92
N ALA A 68 12.18 -3.50 -8.49
CA ALA A 68 12.99 -4.36 -9.35
C ALA A 68 12.26 -4.86 -10.60
N GLU A 69 10.99 -5.26 -10.49
CA GLU A 69 10.20 -5.74 -11.64
C GLU A 69 9.87 -4.62 -12.63
N ALA A 70 9.54 -3.43 -12.12
CA ALA A 70 9.29 -2.27 -12.97
C ALA A 70 10.55 -1.87 -13.73
N GLU A 71 11.69 -1.87 -13.06
CA GLU A 71 13.00 -1.57 -13.66
C GLU A 71 13.37 -2.62 -14.72
N ALA A 72 13.18 -3.91 -14.42
CA ALA A 72 13.46 -5.00 -15.35
C ALA A 72 12.58 -4.96 -16.61
N LEU A 73 11.32 -4.54 -16.48
CA LEU A 73 10.37 -4.41 -17.58
C LEU A 73 10.41 -3.03 -18.27
N GLY A 74 11.27 -2.11 -17.80
CA GLY A 74 11.32 -0.74 -18.31
C GLY A 74 10.04 0.06 -18.06
N ARG A 75 9.24 -0.30 -17.05
CA ARG A 75 7.99 0.37 -16.72
C ARG A 75 8.22 1.70 -15.99
N PRO A 76 7.37 2.72 -16.21
CA PRO A 76 7.56 4.01 -15.56
C PRO A 76 7.47 3.92 -14.03
N VAL A 77 8.46 4.52 -13.35
CA VAL A 77 8.44 4.77 -11.91
C VAL A 77 8.32 6.28 -11.68
N LYS A 78 7.16 6.76 -11.21
CA LYS A 78 6.88 8.21 -11.09
C LYS A 78 6.57 8.61 -9.65
N TYR A 79 7.17 9.71 -9.19
CA TYR A 79 6.80 10.35 -7.92
C TYR A 79 5.69 11.37 -8.13
N LEU A 80 4.66 11.31 -7.29
CA LEU A 80 3.52 12.22 -7.28
C LEU A 80 3.62 13.11 -6.05
N ALA A 81 3.84 14.41 -6.30
CA ALA A 81 3.96 15.41 -5.24
C ALA A 81 2.60 15.86 -4.68
N SER A 82 1.53 15.78 -5.48
CA SER A 82 0.19 16.22 -5.10
C SER A 82 -0.72 15.05 -4.76
N SER A 83 -1.46 15.18 -3.66
CA SER A 83 -2.53 14.25 -3.29
C SER A 83 -3.80 14.39 -4.13
N GLN A 84 -3.93 15.47 -4.89
CA GLN A 84 -5.07 15.72 -5.78
C GLN A 84 -4.97 14.94 -7.10
N ALA A 85 -3.76 14.48 -7.46
CA ALA A 85 -3.56 13.71 -8.67
C ALA A 85 -4.19 12.31 -8.54
N SER A 86 -5.09 11.97 -9.46
CA SER A 86 -5.69 10.64 -9.53
C SER A 86 -4.67 9.62 -10.02
N LYS A 87 -4.18 8.79 -9.09
CA LYS A 87 -3.20 7.73 -9.39
C LYS A 87 -3.73 6.73 -10.42
N GLU A 88 -5.03 6.42 -10.34
CA GLU A 88 -5.69 5.53 -11.27
C GLU A 88 -5.75 6.12 -12.68
N GLU A 89 -6.14 7.39 -12.83
CA GLU A 89 -6.17 8.04 -14.16
C GLU A 89 -4.78 8.12 -14.79
N ILE A 90 -3.75 8.45 -13.99
CA ILE A 90 -2.35 8.46 -14.45
C ILE A 90 -1.94 7.08 -14.95
N ALA A 91 -2.21 6.03 -14.17
CA ALA A 91 -1.86 4.67 -14.55
C ALA A 91 -2.64 4.17 -15.78
N ARG A 92 -3.94 4.47 -15.89
CA ARG A 92 -4.75 4.16 -17.08
C ARG A 92 -4.25 4.91 -18.31
N SER A 93 -3.85 6.17 -18.16
CA SER A 93 -3.26 6.96 -19.24
C SER A 93 -1.94 6.35 -19.74
N ILE A 94 -1.07 5.91 -18.83
CA ILE A 94 0.18 5.21 -19.16
C ILE A 94 -0.14 3.90 -19.91
N ALA A 95 -1.07 3.08 -19.39
CA ALA A 95 -1.45 1.83 -20.05
C ALA A 95 -1.95 2.06 -21.49
N ALA A 96 -2.77 3.09 -21.71
CA ALA A 96 -3.28 3.44 -23.03
C ALA A 96 -2.18 3.97 -23.97
N GLN A 97 -1.30 4.84 -23.48
CA GLN A 97 -0.20 5.42 -24.25
C GLN A 97 0.84 4.38 -24.68
N GLU A 98 1.16 3.43 -23.80
CA GLU A 98 2.15 2.38 -24.04
C GLU A 98 1.53 1.08 -24.61
N GLY A 99 0.20 1.04 -24.79
CA GLY A 99 -0.50 -0.13 -25.33
C GLY A 99 -0.44 -1.37 -24.43
N ILE A 100 -0.31 -1.19 -23.11
CA ILE A 100 -0.17 -2.28 -22.13
C ILE A 100 -1.54 -2.92 -21.89
N ARG A 101 -1.69 -4.16 -22.36
CA ARG A 101 -2.92 -4.96 -22.22
C ARG A 101 -2.84 -6.07 -21.18
N ASP A 102 -1.63 -6.36 -20.69
CA ASP A 102 -1.36 -7.39 -19.70
C ASP A 102 -0.07 -7.04 -18.93
N GLY A 103 -0.03 -7.40 -17.65
CA GLY A 103 1.13 -7.26 -16.78
C GLY A 103 1.23 -5.92 -16.05
N LEU A 104 2.42 -5.65 -15.49
CA LEU A 104 2.71 -4.44 -14.72
C LEU A 104 2.62 -3.22 -15.65
N VAL A 105 1.85 -2.21 -15.25
CA VAL A 105 1.67 -0.96 -15.99
C VAL A 105 2.72 0.07 -15.57
N CYS A 106 2.76 0.39 -14.28
CA CYS A 106 3.69 1.39 -13.73
C CYS A 106 3.78 1.30 -12.21
N VAL A 107 4.78 1.99 -11.66
CA VAL A 107 4.89 2.23 -10.22
C VAL A 107 4.74 3.72 -9.93
N LEU A 108 3.76 4.06 -9.11
CA LEU A 108 3.57 5.42 -8.61
C LEU A 108 4.00 5.50 -7.15
N SER A 109 4.69 6.57 -6.78
CA SER A 109 5.13 6.80 -5.41
C SER A 109 4.62 8.14 -4.90
N CYS A 110 4.26 8.22 -3.62
CA CYS A 110 3.80 9.46 -3.02
C CYS A 110 3.93 9.41 -1.49
N VAL A 111 3.96 10.58 -0.84
CA VAL A 111 3.97 10.66 0.61
C VAL A 111 2.53 10.68 1.12
N GLU A 112 2.17 9.74 1.99
CA GLU A 112 0.84 9.66 2.62
C GLU A 112 0.96 9.57 4.14
N PRO A 113 -0.08 10.03 4.89
CA PRO A 113 -0.20 9.77 6.32
C PRO A 113 -0.30 8.27 6.61
N CYS A 114 0.39 7.82 7.66
CA CYS A 114 0.51 6.41 8.03
C CYS A 114 0.75 6.24 9.53
N TRP A 115 0.35 5.08 10.05
CA TRP A 115 0.80 4.61 11.37
C TRP A 115 2.14 3.90 11.22
N SER A 116 3.10 4.32 12.02
CA SER A 116 4.41 3.67 12.11
C SER A 116 4.98 3.89 13.52
N PHE A 117 6.28 3.75 13.69
CA PHE A 117 6.93 3.87 14.99
C PHE A 117 7.90 5.06 15.05
N GLU A 118 8.12 5.55 16.27
CA GLU A 118 9.08 6.60 16.59
C GLU A 118 9.78 6.27 17.92
N ILE A 119 11.02 6.75 18.07
CA ILE A 119 11.75 6.72 19.34
C ILE A 119 11.49 8.03 20.08
N HIS A 120 10.69 7.94 21.14
CA HIS A 120 10.45 9.04 22.06
C HIS A 120 11.55 9.11 23.13
N ARG A 121 11.98 10.33 23.49
CA ARG A 121 12.93 10.58 24.58
C ARG A 121 12.17 11.03 25.82
N SER A 122 11.91 10.11 26.76
CA SER A 122 11.26 10.44 28.02
C SER A 122 12.25 11.10 28.98
N ARG A 123 12.04 12.39 29.27
CA ARG A 123 12.86 13.15 30.24
C ARG A 123 12.64 12.66 31.67
N GLU A 124 11.40 12.36 32.03
CA GLU A 124 11.01 11.86 33.34
C GLU A 124 11.68 10.53 33.66
N LYS A 125 11.58 9.55 32.74
CA LYS A 125 12.17 8.23 32.92
C LYS A 125 13.65 8.16 32.56
N LYS A 126 14.22 9.24 32.00
CA LYS A 126 15.58 9.31 31.45
C LYS A 126 15.89 8.14 30.48
N LYS A 127 14.93 7.75 29.64
CA LYS A 127 14.99 6.58 28.76
C LYS A 127 14.46 6.87 27.35
N LEU A 128 14.91 6.04 26.40
CA LEU A 128 14.32 5.96 25.05
C LEU A 128 13.14 4.98 25.09
N GLU A 129 12.05 5.36 24.45
CA GLU A 129 10.83 4.55 24.36
C GLU A 129 10.41 4.41 22.89
N LEU A 130 10.00 3.20 22.48
CA LEU A 130 9.46 2.94 21.15
C LEU A 130 7.93 3.06 21.20
N GLU A 131 7.38 3.97 20.41
CA GLU A 131 5.95 4.29 20.43
C GLU A 131 5.35 4.26 19.02
N PRO A 132 4.09 3.80 18.86
CA PRO A 132 3.33 4.00 17.63
C PRO A 132 3.02 5.49 17.46
N ARG A 133 3.25 6.03 16.26
CA ARG A 133 3.01 7.43 15.92
C ARG A 133 2.29 7.53 14.58
N TYR A 134 1.33 8.45 14.51
CA TYR A 134 0.78 8.89 13.24
C TYR A 134 1.75 9.88 12.59
N ARG A 135 2.25 9.54 11.41
CA ARG A 135 3.30 10.29 10.70
C ARG A 135 3.07 10.21 9.20
N LYS A 136 4.02 10.69 8.41
CA LYS A 136 4.01 10.53 6.95
C LYS A 136 5.15 9.63 6.51
N CYS A 137 4.92 8.86 5.46
CA CYS A 137 5.91 8.01 4.85
C CYS A 137 5.65 7.86 3.36
N LEU A 138 6.64 7.39 2.61
CA LEU A 138 6.48 7.10 1.18
C LEU A 138 5.65 5.81 1.03
N PHE A 139 4.69 5.83 0.13
CA PHE A 139 3.97 4.66 -0.36
C PHE A 139 4.38 4.38 -1.79
N LEU A 140 4.39 3.10 -2.15
CA LEU A 140 4.57 2.63 -3.53
C LEU A 140 3.30 1.95 -3.98
N TYR A 141 2.85 2.26 -5.19
CA TYR A 141 1.66 1.74 -5.83
C TYR A 141 2.06 1.03 -7.12
N HIS A 142 1.91 -0.29 -7.19
CA HIS A 142 1.94 -1.00 -8.46
C HIS A 142 0.55 -0.98 -9.08
N TYR A 143 0.48 -0.57 -10.33
CA TYR A 143 -0.71 -0.73 -11.16
C TYR A 143 -0.48 -1.86 -12.15
N TRP A 144 -1.47 -2.72 -12.29
CA TRP A 144 -1.41 -3.92 -13.11
C TRP A 144 -2.63 -4.03 -14.00
N MET A 145 -2.44 -4.62 -15.18
CA MET A 145 -3.50 -5.19 -15.98
C MET A 145 -3.44 -6.70 -15.83
N HIS A 146 -4.24 -7.26 -14.92
CA HIS A 146 -4.26 -8.69 -14.65
C HIS A 146 -5.16 -9.41 -15.65
N PRO A 147 -4.77 -10.57 -16.21
CA PRO A 147 -5.52 -11.24 -17.27
C PRO A 147 -6.92 -11.70 -16.85
N VAL A 148 -7.16 -11.86 -15.54
CA VAL A 148 -8.47 -12.29 -14.98
C VAL A 148 -9.20 -11.18 -14.23
N PHE A 149 -8.47 -10.27 -13.57
CA PHE A 149 -9.08 -9.28 -12.67
C PHE A 149 -9.09 -7.87 -13.28
N GLY A 150 -8.59 -7.74 -14.51
CA GLY A 150 -8.43 -6.47 -15.18
C GLY A 150 -7.49 -5.54 -14.43
N PHE A 151 -7.80 -4.26 -14.51
CA PHE A 151 -7.06 -3.18 -13.90
C PHE A 151 -7.15 -3.23 -12.37
N MET A 152 -5.99 -3.41 -11.73
CA MET A 152 -5.88 -3.52 -10.28
C MET A 152 -4.67 -2.77 -9.76
N ASN A 153 -4.62 -2.57 -8.44
CA ASN A 153 -3.44 -2.00 -7.81
C ASN A 153 -3.04 -2.71 -6.52
N ALA A 154 -1.74 -2.63 -6.21
CA ALA A 154 -1.18 -3.03 -4.93
C ALA A 154 -0.39 -1.85 -4.36
N ARG A 155 -0.71 -1.43 -3.15
CA ARG A 155 0.01 -0.39 -2.43
C ARG A 155 0.73 -0.93 -1.21
N ILE A 156 1.93 -0.44 -0.96
CA ILE A 156 2.71 -0.77 0.23
C ILE A 156 3.24 0.49 0.91
N GLN A 157 3.12 0.51 2.23
CA GLN A 157 3.79 1.48 3.09
C GLN A 157 5.28 1.15 3.18
N THR A 158 6.18 2.09 2.92
CA THR A 158 7.63 1.80 2.94
C THR A 158 8.29 1.89 4.31
N TRP A 159 7.50 2.02 5.38
CA TRP A 159 7.96 2.05 6.78
C TRP A 159 7.27 0.95 7.57
N PHE A 160 7.90 0.45 8.64
CA PHE A 160 7.29 -0.54 9.53
C PHE A 160 5.86 -0.13 9.95
N PRO A 161 4.90 -1.07 10.02
CA PRO A 161 5.05 -2.51 9.82
C PRO A 161 4.83 -3.00 8.37
N PHE A 162 5.00 -2.10 7.39
CA PHE A 162 4.83 -2.38 5.95
C PHE A 162 3.46 -2.96 5.57
N PRO A 163 2.33 -2.38 6.03
CA PRO A 163 1.03 -2.82 5.58
C PRO A 163 0.93 -2.74 4.05
N VAL A 164 0.37 -3.79 3.46
CA VAL A 164 0.09 -3.89 2.03
C VAL A 164 -1.41 -3.95 1.82
N GLN A 165 -1.89 -3.31 0.76
CA GLN A 165 -3.27 -3.37 0.35
C GLN A 165 -3.36 -3.61 -1.16
N ILE A 166 -4.18 -4.57 -1.58
CA ILE A 166 -4.45 -4.87 -2.97
C ILE A 166 -5.91 -4.51 -3.24
N CYS A 167 -6.17 -3.65 -4.21
CA CYS A 167 -7.52 -3.32 -4.66
C CYS A 167 -7.78 -3.98 -6.01
N LEU A 168 -8.86 -4.76 -6.08
CA LEU A 168 -9.38 -5.37 -7.30
C LEU A 168 -10.71 -4.71 -7.64
N ASN A 169 -10.96 -4.48 -8.93
CA ASN A 169 -12.27 -4.09 -9.42
C ASN A 169 -13.10 -5.37 -9.64
N GLY A 170 -14.24 -5.50 -8.97
CA GLY A 170 -15.10 -6.68 -9.13
C GLY A 170 -16.05 -6.61 -10.32
N ARG A 171 -15.91 -5.56 -11.15
CA ARG A 171 -16.79 -5.25 -12.29
C ARG A 171 -16.06 -5.14 -13.63
N GLU A 172 -14.75 -5.45 -13.68
CA GLU A 172 -14.02 -5.59 -14.95
C GLU A 172 -14.18 -6.99 -15.55
#